data_AF-A0A3M1A9L1-F1
#
_entry.id   AF-A0A3M1A9L1-F1
#
_cell.length_a   1.000
_cell.length_b   1.000
_cell.length_c   1.000
_cell.angle_alpha   90.00
_cell.angle_beta   90.00
_cell.angle_gamma   90.00
#
_symmetry.space_group_name_H-M   'P 1'
#
loop_
_entity.id
_entity.type
_entity.pdbx_description
1 polymer ?
#
loop_
_entity_poly.entity_id
_entity_poly.type
_entity_poly.pdbx_seq_one_letter_code
_entity_poly.pdbx_strand_id
1 'polypeptide(L)'
;MTDTPQAGAGAARAIGAGAGVVVSVMVVWAGVTLVELPVYSLLPSLAFAFLAPGLVLAAMIGWQAAARFSDPAHPASAPLPGSRREIDAHVLRETVALMVMALALWPPLAYLLVGDGPGVVVALGLALALARLAGWVGCHFSASLRAFGFAASYFPTVAAALWAGAGWLMRLSG
;
A
#
# COMPACT_ATOMS: atom_id res chain seq x y z
N MET A 1 -20.19 21.06 29.25
CA MET A 1 -20.69 21.36 27.90
C MET A 1 -19.49 21.73 27.04
N THR A 2 -18.86 20.74 26.41
CA THR A 2 -18.00 20.92 25.23
C THR A 2 -18.05 19.60 24.48
N ASP A 3 -18.68 19.70 23.32
CA ASP A 3 -19.02 18.72 22.31
C ASP A 3 -18.06 17.56 22.12
N THR A 4 -18.63 16.39 21.87
CA THR A 4 -18.03 15.17 21.38
C THR A 4 -17.48 15.35 19.95
N PRO A 5 -16.17 15.58 19.73
CA PRO A 5 -15.60 15.67 18.37
C PRO A 5 -15.19 14.28 17.86
N GLN A 6 -15.24 13.26 18.74
CA GLN A 6 -14.71 11.91 18.48
C GLN A 6 -15.64 11.05 17.59
N ALA A 7 -16.95 11.26 17.64
CA ALA A 7 -17.92 10.43 16.91
C ALA A 7 -17.80 10.60 15.37
N GLY A 8 -17.66 11.84 14.88
CA GLY A 8 -17.51 12.13 13.46
C GLY A 8 -16.17 11.68 12.87
N ALA A 9 -15.09 11.78 13.66
CA ALA A 9 -13.77 11.29 13.26
C ALA A 9 -13.71 9.76 13.17
N GLY A 10 -14.48 9.05 13.99
CA GLY A 10 -14.63 7.59 13.93
C GLY A 10 -15.34 7.13 12.66
N ALA A 11 -16.47 7.74 12.32
CA ALA A 11 -17.24 7.40 11.12
C ALA A 11 -16.43 7.63 9.82
N ALA A 12 -15.70 8.75 9.73
CA ALA A 12 -14.86 9.03 8.56
C ALA A 12 -13.72 8.02 8.39
N ARG A 13 -13.13 7.53 9.49
CA ARG A 13 -12.11 6.46 9.46
C ARG A 13 -12.72 5.13 9.02
N ALA A 14 -13.91 4.80 9.51
CA ALA A 14 -14.62 3.58 9.13
C ALA A 14 -14.96 3.57 7.64
N ILE A 15 -15.43 4.70 7.10
CA ILE A 15 -15.70 4.86 5.66
C ILE A 15 -14.42 4.69 4.83
N GLY A 16 -13.33 5.35 5.25
CA GLY A 16 -12.04 5.22 4.58
C GLY A 16 -11.50 3.78 4.59
N ALA A 17 -11.66 3.06 5.71
CA ALA A 17 -11.30 1.65 5.81
C ALA A 17 -12.18 0.75 4.93
N GLY A 18 -13.50 0.96 4.95
CA GLY A 18 -14.44 0.20 4.13
C GLY A 18 -14.20 0.38 2.63
N ALA A 19 -13.92 1.61 2.19
CA ALA A 19 -13.53 1.88 0.81
C ALA A 19 -12.23 1.15 0.42
N GLY A 20 -11.25 1.06 1.33
CA GLY A 20 -10.03 0.28 1.11
C GLY A 20 -10.29 -1.22 0.93
N VAL A 21 -11.29 -1.78 1.62
CA VAL A 21 -11.70 -3.19 1.42
C VAL A 21 -12.30 -3.39 0.03
N VAL A 22 -13.18 -2.49 -0.42
CA VAL A 22 -13.74 -2.57 -1.77
C VAL A 22 -12.61 -2.51 -2.81
N VAL A 23 -11.68 -1.57 -2.66
CA VAL A 23 -10.49 -1.46 -3.51
C VAL A 23 -9.69 -2.76 -3.51
N SER A 24 -9.49 -3.41 -2.35
CA SER A 24 -8.74 -4.67 -2.27
C SER A 24 -9.36 -5.79 -3.09
N VAL A 25 -10.69 -5.93 -3.05
CA VAL A 25 -11.41 -6.93 -3.85
C VAL A 25 -11.27 -6.60 -5.34
N MET A 26 -11.42 -5.33 -5.72
CA MET A 26 -11.28 -4.90 -7.11
C MET A 26 -9.87 -5.12 -7.64
N VAL A 27 -8.82 -4.91 -6.84
CA VAL A 27 -7.43 -5.12 -7.25
C VAL A 27 -7.14 -6.60 -7.51
N VAL A 28 -7.55 -7.48 -6.61
CA VAL A 28 -7.36 -8.93 -6.80
C VAL A 28 -8.17 -9.41 -8.00
N TRP A 29 -9.44 -9.02 -8.09
CA TRP A 29 -10.29 -9.34 -9.23
C TRP A 29 -9.68 -8.88 -10.56
N ALA A 30 -9.25 -7.62 -10.64
CA ALA A 30 -8.61 -7.09 -11.85
C ALA A 30 -7.32 -7.85 -12.21
N GLY A 31 -6.52 -8.22 -11.21
CA GLY A 31 -5.31 -9.02 -11.44
C GLY A 31 -5.60 -10.42 -11.99
N VAL A 32 -6.72 -11.02 -11.59
CA VAL A 32 -7.16 -12.34 -12.10
C VAL A 32 -7.82 -12.23 -13.49
N THR A 33 -8.70 -11.24 -13.70
CA THR A 33 -9.57 -11.22 -14.89
C THR A 33 -9.10 -10.32 -16.01
N LEU A 34 -8.29 -9.29 -15.73
CA LEU A 34 -7.88 -8.29 -16.71
C LEU A 34 -6.40 -8.41 -17.10
N VAL A 35 -5.58 -9.08 -16.29
CA VAL A 35 -4.13 -9.17 -16.47
C VAL A 35 -3.72 -10.62 -16.75
N GLU A 36 -3.94 -11.07 -17.97
CA GLU A 36 -3.51 -12.38 -18.43
C GLU A 36 -2.03 -12.34 -18.80
N LEU A 37 -1.20 -12.97 -17.97
CA LEU A 37 0.23 -13.06 -18.17
C LEU A 37 0.67 -14.52 -18.13
N PRO A 38 1.57 -14.96 -19.02
CA PRO A 38 2.03 -16.33 -19.02
C PRO A 38 2.78 -16.68 -17.73
N VAL A 39 2.65 -17.91 -17.23
CA VAL A 39 3.29 -18.34 -15.98
C VAL A 39 4.82 -18.15 -16.00
N TYR A 40 5.47 -18.31 -17.16
CA TYR A 40 6.90 -18.08 -17.30
C TYR A 40 7.32 -16.60 -17.16
N SER A 41 6.37 -15.65 -17.14
CA SER A 41 6.63 -14.24 -16.87
C SER A 41 6.66 -13.90 -15.39
N LEU A 42 6.55 -14.87 -14.47
CA LEU A 42 6.48 -14.64 -13.03
C LEU A 42 7.63 -13.77 -12.49
N LEU A 43 8.88 -14.07 -12.87
CA LEU A 43 10.05 -13.32 -12.43
C LEU A 43 10.05 -11.86 -12.95
N PRO A 44 9.85 -11.61 -14.26
CA PRO A 44 9.63 -10.27 -14.77
C PRO A 44 8.47 -9.54 -14.06
N SER A 45 7.33 -10.21 -13.88
CA SER A 45 6.15 -9.63 -13.23
C SER A 45 6.44 -9.18 -11.81
N LEU A 46 7.15 -9.98 -11.01
CA LEU A 46 7.59 -9.60 -9.67
C LEU A 46 8.56 -8.41 -9.71
N ALA A 47 9.55 -8.41 -10.61
CA ALA A 47 10.49 -7.31 -10.74
C ALA A 47 9.78 -5.97 -11.03
N PHE A 48 8.83 -5.97 -11.98
CA PHE A 48 8.04 -4.78 -12.30
C PHE A 48 7.02 -4.42 -11.22
N ALA A 49 6.45 -5.40 -10.52
CA ALA A 49 5.53 -5.17 -9.41
C ALA A 49 6.19 -4.41 -8.26
N PHE A 50 7.47 -4.67 -7.97
CA PHE A 50 8.24 -3.92 -6.97
C PHE A 50 8.77 -2.58 -7.47
N LEU A 51 8.96 -2.42 -8.79
CA LEU A 51 9.57 -1.23 -9.36
C LEU A 51 8.73 0.03 -9.09
N ALA A 52 7.43 0.00 -9.42
CA ALA A 52 6.56 1.16 -9.23
C ALA A 52 6.49 1.66 -7.77
N PRO A 53 6.18 0.82 -6.76
CA PRO A 53 6.17 1.26 -5.38
C PRO A 53 7.58 1.56 -4.84
N GLY A 54 8.63 0.90 -5.38
CA GLY A 54 10.02 1.22 -5.10
C GLY A 54 10.42 2.64 -5.55
N LEU A 55 9.96 3.07 -6.73
CA LEU A 55 10.16 4.44 -7.21
C LEU A 55 9.42 5.46 -6.35
N VAL A 56 8.20 5.13 -5.90
CA VAL A 56 7.45 5.98 -4.96
C VAL A 56 8.21 6.12 -3.64
N LEU A 57 8.72 5.02 -3.09
CA LEU A 57 9.55 5.03 -1.89
C LEU A 57 10.81 5.89 -2.09
N ALA A 58 11.51 5.73 -3.22
CA ALA A 58 12.69 6.53 -3.56
C ALA A 58 12.36 8.02 -3.65
N ALA A 59 11.22 8.39 -4.25
CA ALA A 59 10.75 9.76 -4.32
C ALA A 59 10.47 10.36 -2.93
N MET A 60 9.83 9.60 -2.02
CA MET A 60 9.60 10.03 -0.64
C MET A 60 10.91 10.27 0.13
N ILE A 61 11.88 9.37 -0.04
CA ILE A 61 13.21 9.51 0.57
C ILE A 61 13.91 10.75 0.01
N GLY A 62 13.91 10.93 -1.31
CA GLY A 62 14.51 12.08 -1.98
C GLY A 62 13.90 13.40 -1.54
N TRP A 63 12.57 13.47 -1.42
CA TRP A 63 11.85 14.64 -0.93
C TRP A 63 12.29 15.03 0.49
N GLN A 64 12.37 14.06 1.40
CA GLN A 64 12.84 14.31 2.76
C GLN A 64 14.32 14.66 2.83
N ALA A 65 15.15 14.06 1.96
CA ALA A 65 16.56 14.40 1.87
C ALA A 65 16.74 15.86 1.41
N ALA A 66 16.04 16.29 0.36
CA ALA A 66 16.06 17.67 -0.12
C ALA A 66 15.62 18.68 0.97
N ALA A 67 14.60 18.33 1.76
CA ALA A 67 14.17 19.16 2.89
C ALA A 67 15.24 19.28 4.00
N ARG A 68 16.10 18.26 4.20
CA ARG A 68 17.20 18.31 5.18
C ARG A 68 18.36 19.18 4.72
N PHE A 69 18.70 19.13 3.44
CA PHE A 69 19.82 19.90 2.89
C PHE A 69 19.48 21.37 2.65
N SER A 70 18.20 21.72 2.58
CA SER A 70 17.73 23.10 2.43
C SER A 70 17.64 23.88 3.74
N ASP A 71 17.74 23.20 4.90
CA ASP A 71 17.65 23.85 6.21
C ASP A 71 18.94 23.63 7.03
N PRO A 72 19.81 24.67 7.15
CA PRO A 72 21.08 24.57 7.87
C PRO A 72 20.94 24.35 9.39
N ALA A 73 19.74 24.50 9.97
CA ALA A 73 19.49 24.34 11.41
C ALA A 73 18.90 22.95 11.80
N HIS A 74 18.42 22.16 10.82
CA HIS A 74 17.47 21.07 11.06
C HIS A 74 17.91 19.59 11.01
N PRO A 75 19.16 19.17 10.68
CA PRO A 75 19.42 17.76 10.40
C PRO A 75 19.24 16.81 11.59
N ALA A 76 19.37 17.29 12.83
CA ALA A 76 19.40 16.44 14.03
C ALA A 76 18.18 16.55 14.97
N SER A 77 17.31 17.54 14.79
CA SER A 77 16.16 17.75 15.69
C SER A 77 14.99 16.83 15.36
N ALA A 78 14.24 16.40 16.37
CA ALA A 78 13.01 15.64 16.17
C ALA A 78 11.93 16.51 15.50
N PRO A 79 11.06 15.94 14.64
CA PRO A 79 9.93 16.68 14.08
C PRO A 79 8.99 17.19 15.18
N LEU A 80 8.50 18.42 15.04
CA LEU A 80 7.46 18.96 15.93
C LEU A 80 6.12 18.23 15.70
N PRO A 81 5.31 17.99 16.75
CA PRO A 81 3.99 17.39 16.59
C PRO A 81 3.09 18.19 15.64
N GLY A 82 2.42 17.50 14.72
CA GLY A 82 1.57 18.08 13.67
C GLY A 82 2.34 18.73 12.52
N SER A 83 3.67 18.78 12.56
CA SER A 83 4.47 19.35 11.48
C SER A 83 4.44 18.48 10.23
N ARG A 84 4.65 19.09 9.05
CA ARG A 84 4.77 18.34 7.78
C ARG A 84 5.85 17.26 7.85
N ARG A 85 6.98 17.55 8.50
CA ARG A 85 8.09 16.62 8.68
C ARG A 85 7.70 15.39 9.51
N GLU A 86 6.83 15.55 10.52
CA GLU A 86 6.32 14.41 11.29
C GLU A 86 5.42 13.53 10.41
N ILE A 87 4.52 14.15 9.65
CA ILE A 87 3.59 13.46 8.75
C ILE A 87 4.38 12.68 7.67
N ASP A 88 5.33 13.33 7.00
CA ASP A 88 6.17 12.71 5.97
C ASP A 88 7.00 11.54 6.54
N ALA A 89 7.59 11.71 7.73
CA ALA A 89 8.33 10.64 8.39
C ALA A 89 7.44 9.46 8.81
N HIS A 90 6.20 9.74 9.20
CA HIS A 90 5.21 8.69 9.49
C HIS A 90 4.84 7.90 8.23
N VAL A 91 4.46 8.59 7.15
CA VAL A 91 4.09 7.94 5.87
C VAL A 91 5.26 7.14 5.28
N LEU A 92 6.49 7.63 5.40
CA LEU A 92 7.67 6.90 4.94
C LEU A 92 7.87 5.60 5.72
N ARG A 93 7.79 5.62 7.06
CA ARG A 93 7.91 4.40 7.89
C ARG A 93 6.83 3.38 7.56
N GLU A 94 5.60 3.84 7.36
CA GLU A 94 4.48 2.98 6.96
C GLU A 94 4.73 2.35 5.58
N THR A 95 5.19 3.16 4.62
CA THR A 95 5.52 2.68 3.27
C THR A 95 6.64 1.66 3.29
N VAL A 96 7.68 1.86 4.12
CA VAL A 96 8.74 0.86 4.33
C VAL A 96 8.17 -0.44 4.89
N ALA A 97 7.31 -0.39 5.91
CA ALA A 97 6.68 -1.59 6.47
C ALA A 97 5.85 -2.35 5.42
N LEU A 98 5.10 -1.64 4.58
CA LEU A 98 4.34 -2.24 3.48
C LEU A 98 5.23 -2.82 2.39
N MET A 99 6.37 -2.18 2.07
CA MET A 99 7.35 -2.73 1.14
C MET A 99 8.02 -4.00 1.67
N VAL A 100 8.35 -4.03 2.96
CA VAL A 100 8.86 -5.25 3.62
C VAL A 100 7.82 -6.36 3.57
N MET A 101 6.55 -6.04 3.86
CA MET A 101 5.44 -6.99 3.74
C MET A 101 5.28 -7.49 2.30
N ALA A 102 5.37 -6.61 1.30
CA ALA A 102 5.30 -6.97 -0.11
C ALA A 102 6.45 -7.91 -0.51
N LEU A 103 7.69 -7.60 -0.10
CA LEU A 103 8.86 -8.46 -0.34
C LEU A 103 8.72 -9.84 0.31
N ALA A 104 8.13 -9.90 1.50
CA ALA A 104 7.92 -11.16 2.23
C ALA A 104 6.78 -12.00 1.65
N LEU A 105 5.68 -11.37 1.21
CA LEU A 105 4.44 -12.07 0.85
C LEU A 105 4.24 -12.23 -0.65
N TRP A 106 4.60 -11.26 -1.48
CA TRP A 106 4.23 -11.32 -2.90
C TRP A 106 4.90 -12.47 -3.66
N PRO A 107 6.19 -12.80 -3.47
CA PRO A 107 6.80 -13.95 -4.14
C PRO A 107 6.09 -15.29 -3.87
N PRO A 108 5.84 -15.71 -2.61
CA PRO A 108 5.11 -16.95 -2.36
C PRO A 108 3.65 -16.87 -2.78
N LEU A 109 2.98 -15.72 -2.66
CA LEU A 109 1.60 -15.57 -3.14
C LEU A 109 1.48 -15.75 -4.66
N ALA A 110 2.38 -15.12 -5.42
CA ALA A 110 2.44 -15.26 -6.87
C ALA A 110 2.64 -16.73 -7.27
N TYR A 111 3.49 -17.44 -6.54
CA TYR A 111 3.71 -18.87 -6.77
C TYR A 111 2.46 -19.71 -6.47
N LEU A 112 1.80 -19.51 -5.33
CA LEU A 112 0.63 -20.29 -4.90
C LEU A 112 -0.60 -20.07 -5.81
N LEU A 113 -0.71 -18.88 -6.40
CA LEU A 113 -1.78 -18.52 -7.33
C LEU A 113 -1.63 -19.18 -8.71
N VAL A 114 -0.47 -19.75 -9.03
CA VAL A 114 -0.19 -20.46 -10.30
C VAL A 114 -0.49 -19.57 -11.51
N GLY A 115 -1.56 -19.82 -12.26
CA GLY A 115 -1.91 -19.11 -13.50
C GLY A 115 -2.15 -17.62 -13.27
N ASP A 116 -2.80 -17.27 -12.17
CA ASP A 116 -3.20 -15.89 -11.87
C ASP A 116 -2.08 -15.09 -11.19
N GLY A 117 -1.03 -15.77 -10.74
CA GLY A 117 0.04 -15.20 -9.91
C GLY A 117 0.69 -13.96 -10.52
N PRO A 118 1.20 -14.02 -11.76
CA PRO A 118 1.82 -12.89 -12.43
C PRO A 118 0.89 -11.67 -12.57
N GLY A 119 -0.38 -11.88 -12.89
CA GLY A 119 -1.36 -10.80 -13.04
C GLY A 119 -1.70 -10.12 -11.72
N VAL A 120 -1.93 -10.93 -10.67
CA VAL A 120 -2.23 -10.44 -9.32
C VAL A 120 -1.08 -9.60 -8.75
N VAL A 121 0.18 -10.04 -8.86
CA VAL A 121 1.29 -9.25 -8.31
C VAL A 121 1.52 -7.93 -9.05
N VAL A 122 1.30 -7.89 -10.36
CA VAL A 122 1.37 -6.62 -11.12
C VAL A 122 0.29 -5.66 -10.65
N ALA A 123 -0.95 -6.16 -10.49
CA ALA A 123 -2.06 -5.37 -9.96
C ALA A 123 -1.78 -4.85 -8.54
N LEU A 124 -1.20 -5.68 -7.67
CA LEU A 124 -0.78 -5.28 -6.31
C LEU A 124 0.32 -4.20 -6.35
N GLY A 125 1.31 -4.34 -7.24
CA GLY A 125 2.38 -3.36 -7.46
C GLY A 125 1.84 -1.98 -7.81
N LEU A 126 0.96 -1.93 -8.81
CA LEU A 126 0.31 -0.70 -9.26
C LEU A 126 -0.60 -0.11 -8.19
N ALA A 127 -1.44 -0.93 -7.55
CA ALA A 127 -2.35 -0.50 -6.49
C ALA A 127 -1.58 0.08 -5.31
N LEU A 128 -0.50 -0.57 -4.88
CA LEU A 128 0.37 -0.07 -3.81
C LEU A 128 0.96 1.29 -4.20
N ALA A 129 1.55 1.42 -5.39
CA ALA A 129 2.14 2.68 -5.84
C ALA A 129 1.11 3.83 -5.86
N LEU A 130 -0.07 3.60 -6.45
CA LEU A 130 -1.13 4.60 -6.54
C LEU A 130 -1.69 4.98 -5.16
N ALA A 131 -1.97 4.00 -4.31
CA ALA A 131 -2.48 4.24 -2.97
C ALA A 131 -1.45 4.96 -2.08
N ARG A 132 -0.16 4.68 -2.25
CA ARG A 132 0.92 5.40 -1.55
C ARG A 132 1.04 6.85 -2.00
N LEU A 133 0.97 7.13 -3.31
CA LEU A 133 0.97 8.50 -3.82
C LEU A 133 -0.26 9.28 -3.33
N ALA A 134 -1.45 8.68 -3.44
CA ALA A 134 -2.68 9.28 -2.95
C ALA A 134 -2.66 9.51 -1.43
N GLY A 135 -2.14 8.56 -0.66
CA GLY A 135 -2.01 8.66 0.79
C GLY A 135 -0.99 9.72 1.24
N TRP A 136 0.14 9.82 0.52
CA TRP A 136 1.17 10.81 0.80
C TRP A 136 0.71 12.24 0.50
N VAL A 137 0.08 12.47 -0.65
CA VAL A 137 -0.49 13.79 -0.95
C VAL A 137 -1.68 14.07 -0.02
N GLY A 138 -2.55 13.09 0.15
CA GLY A 138 -3.80 13.21 0.89
C GLY A 138 -3.63 13.48 2.39
N CYS A 139 -2.57 12.97 3.02
CA CYS A 139 -2.35 13.16 4.46
C CYS A 139 -2.03 14.62 4.83
N HIS A 140 -1.65 15.46 3.88
CA HIS A 140 -1.48 16.89 4.11
C HIS A 140 -2.81 17.68 4.11
N PHE A 141 -3.89 17.09 3.57
CA PHE A 141 -5.20 17.73 3.50
C PHE A 141 -6.16 17.24 4.59
N SER A 142 -6.17 15.93 4.89
CA SER A 142 -7.05 15.39 5.94
C SER A 142 -6.56 14.07 6.53
N ALA A 143 -6.98 13.81 7.78
CA ALA A 143 -6.67 12.55 8.47
C ALA A 143 -7.44 11.33 7.91
N SER A 144 -8.59 11.55 7.26
CA SER A 144 -9.39 10.48 6.65
C SER A 144 -8.76 9.96 5.36
N LEU A 145 -8.21 10.84 4.51
CA LEU A 145 -7.45 10.42 3.32
C LEU A 145 -6.23 9.57 3.68
N ARG A 146 -5.60 9.82 4.84
CA ARG A 146 -4.51 8.98 5.36
C ARG A 146 -5.00 7.57 5.69
N ALA A 147 -6.14 7.44 6.37
CA ALA A 147 -6.71 6.13 6.70
C ALA A 147 -7.09 5.34 5.45
N PHE A 148 -7.64 6.02 4.43
CA PHE A 148 -7.91 5.41 3.13
C PHE A 148 -6.63 4.95 2.42
N GLY A 149 -5.59 5.79 2.35
CA GLY A 149 -4.31 5.42 1.73
C GLY A 149 -3.66 4.19 2.38
N PHE A 150 -3.72 4.09 3.72
CA PHE A 150 -3.33 2.89 4.45
C PHE A 150 -4.16 1.66 4.04
N ALA A 151 -5.48 1.74 4.19
CA ALA A 151 -6.39 0.65 3.89
C ALA A 151 -6.26 0.14 2.45
N ALA A 152 -6.21 1.05 1.47
CA ALA A 152 -6.09 0.76 0.05
C ALA A 152 -4.72 0.16 -0.33
N SER A 153 -3.70 0.25 0.53
CA SER A 153 -2.39 -0.38 0.28
C SER A 153 -2.22 -1.71 1.02
N TYR A 154 -2.76 -1.80 2.23
CA TYR A 154 -2.64 -2.97 3.09
C TYR A 154 -3.61 -4.09 2.68
N PHE A 155 -4.90 -3.77 2.55
CA PHE A 155 -5.93 -4.78 2.32
C PHE A 155 -5.78 -5.56 1.01
N PRO A 156 -5.30 -4.99 -0.12
CA PRO A 156 -5.05 -5.79 -1.33
C PRO A 156 -4.09 -6.96 -1.09
N THR A 157 -3.02 -6.77 -0.31
CA THR A 157 -2.07 -7.86 -0.01
C THR A 157 -2.73 -8.92 0.86
N VAL A 158 -3.53 -8.52 1.86
CA VAL A 158 -4.30 -9.47 2.69
C VAL A 158 -5.33 -10.23 1.87
N ALA A 159 -6.07 -9.54 0.99
CA ALA A 159 -7.05 -10.14 0.11
C ALA A 159 -6.40 -11.15 -0.85
N ALA A 160 -5.24 -10.82 -1.42
CA ALA A 160 -4.46 -11.76 -2.24
C ALA A 160 -4.00 -12.99 -1.43
N ALA A 161 -3.61 -12.81 -0.17
CA ALA A 161 -3.25 -13.92 0.70
C ALA A 161 -4.43 -14.84 1.01
N LEU A 162 -5.60 -14.28 1.30
CA LEU A 162 -6.83 -15.04 1.50
C LEU A 162 -7.25 -15.77 0.22
N TRP A 163 -7.15 -15.12 -0.94
CA TRP A 163 -7.45 -15.72 -2.24
C TRP A 163 -6.53 -16.89 -2.56
N ALA A 164 -5.22 -16.72 -2.38
CA ALA A 164 -4.23 -17.78 -2.57
C ALA A 164 -4.49 -18.98 -1.63
N GLY A 165 -4.79 -18.71 -0.36
CA GLY A 165 -5.12 -19.74 0.62
C GLY A 165 -6.41 -20.51 0.27
N ALA A 166 -7.46 -19.78 -0.11
CA ALA A 166 -8.73 -20.38 -0.53
C ALA A 166 -8.56 -21.25 -1.79
N GLY A 167 -7.86 -20.74 -2.80
CA GLY A 167 -7.57 -21.49 -4.03
C GLY A 167 -6.73 -22.74 -3.77
N TRP A 168 -5.77 -22.67 -2.84
CA TRP A 168 -4.97 -23.84 -2.46
C TRP A 168 -5.80 -24.90 -1.73
N LEU A 169 -6.65 -24.50 -0.77
CA LEU A 169 -7.55 -25.42 -0.07
C LEU A 169 -8.51 -26.14 -1.03
N MET A 170 -9.10 -25.42 -1.98
CA MET A 170 -10.00 -26.02 -2.98
C MET A 170 -9.31 -27.11 -3.82
N ARG A 171 -8.03 -26.94 -4.14
CA ARG A 171 -7.23 -27.94 -4.87
C ARG A 171 -6.87 -29.16 -4.04
N LEU A 172 -6.87 -29.07 -2.71
CA LEU A 172 -6.65 -30.24 -1.84
C LEU A 172 -7.91 -31.09 -1.65
N SER A 173 -9.10 -30.49 -1.82
CA SER A 173 -10.39 -31.15 -1.60
C SER A 173 -10.96 -31.86 -2.83
N GLY A 174 -10.34 -31.72 -4.01
CA GLY A 174 -10.75 -32.34 -5.27
C GLY A 174 -9.70 -33.31 -5.78
#